data_AF-A0A6L4A2P4-F1
#
_entry.id   AF-A0A6L4A2P4-F1
#
_cell.length_a   1.000
_cell.length_b   1.000
_cell.length_c   1.000
_cell.angle_alpha   90.00
_cell.angle_beta   90.00
_cell.angle_gamma   90.00
#
_symmetry.space_group_name_H-M   'P 1'
#
loop_
_entity.id
_entity.type
_entity.pdbx_description
1 polymer ?
#
loop_
_entity_poly.entity_id
_entity_poly.type
_entity_poly.pdbx_seq_one_letter_code
_entity_poly.pdbx_strand_id
1 'polypeptide(L)'
;MRLHEALNVQRGDVVAFTGAGGKTSAMVRLGRELATEDWRVLATTTTRIATSELEQFPHAIHWQSNLLQGIRELATLLDKKRLVFVYQEIRGDKVIGLPSESISRLVDEMNADLLLVEADGSRRLPLKAPRLHEPVIPQDTTLLVPVAGLDALGMPFDETTVYNPEPIFERYGFPLGQPIQPAWLAQIVRDEQIGLKDLPSSARVV
;
A
#
# COMPACT_ATOMS: atom_id res chain seq x y z
N MET A 1 17.49 -6.33 -9.97
CA MET A 1 17.01 -6.63 -8.61
C MET A 1 15.52 -6.90 -8.70
N ARG A 2 15.02 -8.02 -8.16
CA ARG A 2 13.58 -8.25 -8.03
C ARG A 2 13.08 -7.63 -6.72
N LEU A 3 11.87 -7.09 -6.72
CA LEU A 3 11.32 -6.39 -5.56
C LEU A 3 11.02 -7.37 -4.42
N HIS A 4 10.52 -8.58 -4.73
CA HIS A 4 10.25 -9.57 -3.68
C HIS A 4 11.51 -10.03 -2.95
N GLU A 5 12.67 -10.10 -3.62
CA GLU A 5 13.96 -10.42 -3.01
C GLU A 5 14.40 -9.30 -2.06
N ALA A 6 14.31 -8.05 -2.52
CA ALA A 6 14.70 -6.88 -1.73
C ALA A 6 13.83 -6.69 -0.48
N LEU A 7 12.53 -6.99 -0.58
CA LEU A 7 11.59 -6.93 0.53
C LEU A 7 11.55 -8.23 1.36
N ASN A 8 12.30 -9.26 0.94
CA ASN A 8 12.34 -10.59 1.54
C ASN A 8 10.92 -11.19 1.74
N VAL A 9 10.04 -11.08 0.74
CA VAL A 9 8.63 -11.51 0.83
C VAL A 9 8.53 -13.04 0.96
N GLN A 10 7.67 -13.49 1.88
CA GLN A 10 7.41 -14.90 2.16
C GLN A 10 5.96 -15.27 1.81
N ARG A 11 5.70 -16.57 1.57
CA ARG A 11 4.32 -17.05 1.42
C ARG A 11 3.58 -16.91 2.75
N GLY A 12 2.34 -16.46 2.69
CA GLY A 12 1.51 -16.11 3.84
C GLY A 12 1.71 -14.68 4.33
N ASP A 13 2.59 -13.89 3.70
CA ASP A 13 2.75 -12.48 4.10
C ASP A 13 1.48 -11.65 3.80
N VAL A 14 1.18 -10.73 4.70
CA VAL A 14 0.28 -9.62 4.48
C VAL A 14 1.13 -8.36 4.43
N VAL A 15 1.27 -7.79 3.25
CA VAL A 15 2.19 -6.69 2.96
C VAL A 15 1.40 -5.38 2.85
N ALA A 16 1.60 -4.48 3.80
CA ALA A 16 1.00 -3.15 3.77
C ALA A 16 2.00 -2.12 3.24
N PHE A 17 1.60 -1.38 2.21
CA PHE A 17 2.33 -0.23 1.68
C PHE A 17 1.74 1.06 2.25
N THR A 18 2.60 1.88 2.88
CA THR A 18 2.25 3.19 3.45
C THR A 18 3.11 4.29 2.85
N GLY A 19 2.75 5.54 3.08
CA GLY A 19 3.54 6.68 2.60
C GLY A 19 3.09 7.19 1.23
N ALA A 20 4.06 7.50 0.36
CA ALA A 20 3.84 8.32 -0.82
C ALA A 20 4.85 8.00 -1.92
N GLY A 21 4.57 8.39 -3.17
CA GLY A 21 5.53 8.26 -4.27
C GLY A 21 5.80 6.84 -4.76
N GLY A 22 4.74 6.11 -5.16
CA GLY A 22 4.89 4.86 -5.93
C GLY A 22 4.34 3.59 -5.30
N LYS A 23 3.51 3.69 -4.26
CA LYS A 23 2.88 2.53 -3.58
C LYS A 23 2.16 1.58 -4.55
N THR A 24 1.18 2.10 -5.30
CA THR A 24 0.46 1.35 -6.34
C THR A 24 1.42 0.67 -7.32
N SER A 25 2.40 1.43 -7.83
CA SER A 25 3.38 0.92 -8.80
C SER A 25 4.23 -0.22 -8.22
N ALA A 26 4.67 -0.08 -6.96
CA ALA A 26 5.41 -1.10 -6.24
C ALA A 26 4.57 -2.35 -6.00
N MET A 27 3.30 -2.19 -5.61
CA MET A 27 2.35 -3.30 -5.45
C MET A 27 2.10 -4.05 -6.75
N VAL A 28 1.84 -3.33 -7.86
CA VAL A 28 1.64 -3.94 -9.18
C VAL A 28 2.90 -4.66 -9.63
N ARG A 29 4.08 -4.07 -9.42
CA ARG A 29 5.37 -4.68 -9.76
C ARG A 29 5.60 -5.96 -8.96
N LEU A 30 5.46 -5.91 -7.63
CA LEU A 30 5.63 -7.06 -6.74
C LEU A 30 4.65 -8.18 -7.10
N GLY A 31 3.37 -7.84 -7.29
CA GLY A 31 2.34 -8.80 -7.65
C GLY A 31 2.62 -9.47 -9.00
N ARG A 32 3.11 -8.72 -10.00
CA ARG A 32 3.49 -9.30 -11.30
C ARG A 32 4.69 -10.22 -11.19
N GLU A 33 5.72 -9.84 -10.43
CA GLU A 33 6.90 -10.71 -10.21
C GLU A 33 6.48 -12.05 -9.59
N LEU A 34 5.68 -12.02 -8.53
CA LEU A 34 5.27 -13.24 -7.83
C LEU A 34 4.24 -14.07 -8.62
N ALA A 35 3.37 -13.41 -9.39
CA ALA A 35 2.50 -14.10 -10.33
C ALA A 35 3.28 -14.90 -11.40
N THR A 36 4.44 -14.40 -11.85
CA THR A 36 5.31 -15.16 -12.76
C THR A 36 6.00 -16.36 -12.11
N GLU A 37 6.03 -16.40 -10.77
CA GLU A 37 6.50 -17.53 -9.97
C GLU A 37 5.37 -18.43 -9.50
N ASP A 38 4.18 -18.28 -10.10
CA ASP A 38 2.97 -19.07 -9.84
C ASP A 38 2.35 -18.85 -8.44
N TRP A 39 2.68 -17.72 -7.78
CA TRP A 39 2.04 -17.34 -6.52
C TRP A 39 0.63 -16.80 -6.76
N ARG A 40 -0.29 -17.11 -5.85
CA ARG A 40 -1.64 -16.53 -5.79
C ARG A 40 -1.61 -15.24 -4.98
N VAL A 41 -1.50 -14.12 -5.67
CA VAL A 41 -1.41 -12.77 -5.09
C VAL A 41 -2.77 -12.07 -5.13
N LEU A 42 -3.28 -11.71 -3.96
CA LEU A 42 -4.38 -10.78 -3.79
C LEU A 42 -3.85 -9.36 -3.56
N ALA A 43 -4.51 -8.37 -4.14
CA ALA A 43 -4.23 -6.97 -3.87
C ALA A 43 -5.53 -6.23 -3.50
N THR A 44 -5.44 -5.27 -2.59
CA THR A 44 -6.55 -4.37 -2.25
C THR A 44 -6.02 -3.05 -1.68
N THR A 45 -6.93 -2.18 -1.27
CA THR A 45 -6.61 -0.98 -0.49
C THR A 45 -7.55 -0.92 0.71
N THR A 46 -7.08 -0.40 1.86
CA THR A 46 -7.97 -0.04 2.98
C THR A 46 -8.44 1.42 2.90
N THR A 47 -7.94 2.16 1.90
CA THR A 47 -8.32 3.54 1.65
C THR A 47 -8.90 3.69 0.25
N ARG A 48 -8.51 4.75 -0.48
CA ARG A 48 -9.00 5.04 -1.82
C ARG A 48 -7.82 5.21 -2.75
N ILE A 49 -7.84 4.48 -3.86
CA ILE A 49 -6.94 4.70 -4.99
C ILE A 49 -7.72 5.34 -6.15
N ALA A 50 -7.03 5.97 -7.09
CA ALA A 50 -7.65 6.43 -8.32
C ALA A 50 -8.05 5.26 -9.21
N THR A 51 -9.07 5.44 -10.06
CA THR A 51 -9.41 4.44 -11.09
C THR A 51 -8.24 4.17 -12.05
N SER A 52 -7.45 5.19 -12.38
CA SER A 52 -6.22 5.04 -13.18
C SER A 52 -5.12 4.23 -12.47
N GLU A 53 -5.18 4.08 -11.15
CA GLU A 53 -4.29 3.21 -10.39
C GLU A 53 -4.75 1.76 -10.45
N LEU A 54 -6.08 1.53 -10.38
CA LEU A 54 -6.67 0.20 -10.57
C LEU A 54 -6.37 -0.38 -11.96
N GLU A 55 -6.37 0.46 -13.00
CA GLU A 55 -6.06 0.06 -14.39
C GLU A 55 -4.64 -0.53 -14.57
N GLN A 56 -3.73 -0.31 -13.62
CA GLN A 56 -2.40 -0.90 -13.64
C GLN A 56 -2.42 -2.40 -13.27
N PHE A 57 -3.45 -2.86 -12.56
CA PHE A 57 -3.64 -4.26 -12.24
C PHE A 57 -4.20 -5.01 -13.45
N PRO A 58 -3.68 -6.21 -13.77
CA PRO A 58 -4.12 -6.96 -14.95
C PRO A 58 -5.58 -7.42 -14.82
N HIS A 59 -6.03 -7.67 -13.59
CA HIS A 59 -7.37 -8.14 -13.27
C HIS A 59 -7.85 -7.50 -11.98
N ALA A 60 -9.10 -7.04 -11.98
CA ALA A 60 -9.78 -6.49 -10.82
C ALA A 60 -11.20 -7.05 -10.75
N ILE A 61 -11.70 -7.27 -9.53
CA ILE A 61 -13.06 -7.76 -9.28
C ILE A 61 -13.73 -7.00 -8.13
N HIS A 62 -15.00 -6.71 -8.33
CA HIS A 62 -15.87 -6.16 -7.30
C HIS A 62 -16.24 -7.25 -6.29
N TRP A 63 -15.95 -7.02 -5.02
CA TRP A 63 -16.27 -7.93 -3.93
C TRP A 63 -17.77 -7.89 -3.62
N GLN A 64 -18.50 -8.92 -4.05
CA GLN A 64 -19.89 -9.12 -3.69
C GLN A 64 -19.97 -10.06 -2.48
N SER A 65 -20.57 -9.58 -1.39
CA SER A 65 -20.62 -10.24 -0.08
C SER A 65 -21.50 -11.50 0.00
N ASN A 66 -21.86 -12.13 -1.14
CA ASN A 66 -22.52 -13.44 -1.13
C ASN A 66 -21.48 -14.54 -0.82
N LEU A 67 -21.22 -14.69 0.48
CA LEU A 67 -20.13 -15.40 1.15
C LEU A 67 -19.60 -16.72 0.55
N LEU A 68 -20.32 -17.46 -0.29
CA LEU A 68 -19.78 -18.70 -0.90
C LEU A 68 -19.49 -18.59 -2.38
N GLN A 69 -20.29 -17.81 -3.11
CA GLN A 69 -20.12 -17.69 -4.56
C GLN A 69 -18.95 -16.76 -4.89
N GLY A 70 -18.88 -15.58 -4.23
CA GLY A 70 -17.76 -14.66 -4.39
C GLY A 70 -16.40 -15.27 -4.05
N ILE A 71 -16.34 -16.13 -3.02
CA ILE A 71 -15.11 -16.86 -2.66
C ILE A 71 -14.67 -17.81 -3.77
N ARG A 72 -15.58 -18.63 -4.29
CA ARG A 72 -15.25 -19.59 -5.35
C ARG A 72 -14.84 -18.90 -6.64
N GLU A 73 -15.51 -17.80 -6.98
CA GLU A 73 -15.19 -17.00 -8.16
C GLU A 73 -13.81 -16.36 -8.03
N LEU A 74 -13.50 -15.75 -6.88
CA LEU A 74 -12.20 -15.16 -6.60
C LEU A 74 -11.09 -16.22 -6.59
N ALA A 75 -11.31 -17.37 -5.94
CA ALA A 75 -10.36 -18.47 -5.93
C ALA A 75 -10.07 -18.99 -7.35
N THR A 76 -11.11 -19.21 -8.16
CA THR A 76 -10.97 -19.63 -9.56
C THR A 76 -10.23 -18.58 -10.39
N LEU A 77 -10.49 -17.30 -10.16
CA LEU A 77 -9.81 -16.21 -10.85
C LEU A 77 -8.34 -16.14 -10.45
N LEU A 78 -8.03 -16.25 -9.16
CA LEU A 78 -6.65 -16.31 -8.65
C LEU A 78 -5.87 -17.49 -9.23
N ASP A 79 -6.49 -18.67 -9.35
CA ASP A 79 -5.85 -19.85 -9.95
C ASP A 79 -5.47 -19.61 -11.41
N LYS A 80 -6.32 -18.89 -12.16
CA LYS A 80 -6.09 -18.61 -13.58
C LYS A 80 -5.19 -17.41 -13.83
N LYS A 81 -5.25 -16.40 -12.96
CA LYS A 81 -4.69 -15.07 -13.21
C LYS A 81 -3.50 -14.72 -12.34
N ARG A 82 -3.34 -15.41 -11.21
CA ARG A 82 -2.28 -15.26 -10.22
C ARG A 82 -2.21 -13.90 -9.52
N LEU A 83 -2.57 -12.79 -10.16
CA LEU A 83 -2.71 -11.47 -9.55
C LEU A 83 -4.12 -10.92 -9.77
N VAL A 84 -4.84 -10.65 -8.67
CA VAL A 84 -6.19 -10.08 -8.72
C VAL A 84 -6.32 -8.96 -7.70
N PHE A 85 -6.76 -7.78 -8.14
CA PHE A 85 -7.17 -6.69 -7.26
C PHE A 85 -8.64 -6.84 -6.85
N VAL A 86 -8.93 -6.69 -5.56
CA VAL A 86 -10.29 -6.78 -5.02
C VAL A 86 -10.70 -5.44 -4.44
N TYR A 87 -11.87 -4.94 -4.84
CA TYR A 87 -12.42 -3.66 -4.37
C TYR A 87 -13.87 -3.79 -3.94
N GLN A 88 -14.33 -2.91 -3.05
CA GLN A 88 -15.71 -2.89 -2.57
C GLN A 88 -16.61 -2.04 -3.45
N GLU A 89 -16.15 -0.89 -3.92
CA GLU A 89 -17.00 0.05 -4.66
C GLU A 89 -16.17 0.98 -5.54
N ILE A 90 -16.75 1.48 -6.63
CA ILE A 90 -16.18 2.59 -7.41
C ILE A 90 -17.15 3.78 -7.32
N ARG A 91 -16.65 4.91 -6.82
CA ARG A 91 -17.40 6.18 -6.74
C ARG A 91 -16.66 7.26 -7.52
N GLY A 92 -17.15 7.58 -8.71
CA GLY A 92 -16.49 8.54 -9.61
C GLY A 92 -15.11 8.04 -10.03
N ASP A 93 -14.07 8.83 -9.76
CA ASP A 93 -12.66 8.50 -10.07
C ASP A 93 -11.96 7.75 -8.92
N LYS A 94 -12.69 7.34 -7.88
CA LYS A 94 -12.13 6.66 -6.70
C LYS A 94 -12.60 5.22 -6.60
N VAL A 95 -11.64 4.33 -6.38
CA VAL A 95 -11.85 2.94 -6.03
C VAL A 95 -11.74 2.82 -4.52
N ILE A 96 -12.80 2.31 -3.90
CA ILE A 96 -12.89 2.06 -2.47
C ILE A 96 -12.59 0.57 -2.28
N GLY A 97 -11.53 0.26 -1.54
CA GLY A 97 -11.18 -1.11 -1.25
C GLY A 97 -11.96 -1.68 -0.06
N LEU A 98 -11.39 -2.69 0.59
CA LEU A 98 -12.09 -3.46 1.61
C LEU A 98 -11.86 -2.90 3.02
N PRO A 99 -12.83 -3.04 3.93
CA PRO A 99 -12.60 -2.79 5.35
C PRO A 99 -11.49 -3.71 5.88
N SER A 100 -10.65 -3.20 6.78
CA SER A 100 -9.53 -3.94 7.37
C SER A 100 -9.95 -5.27 7.99
N GLU A 101 -11.14 -5.35 8.58
CA GLU A 101 -11.66 -6.56 9.23
C GLU A 101 -12.05 -7.64 8.20
N SER A 102 -12.34 -7.25 6.96
CA SER A 102 -12.63 -8.19 5.88
C SER A 102 -11.36 -8.77 5.29
N ILE A 103 -10.26 -8.02 5.32
CA ILE A 103 -8.97 -8.41 4.76
C ILE A 103 -8.40 -9.64 5.46
N SER A 104 -8.50 -9.68 6.79
CA SER A 104 -8.11 -10.82 7.64
C SER A 104 -8.71 -12.15 7.16
N ARG A 105 -10.03 -12.14 6.90
CA ARG A 105 -10.77 -13.33 6.49
C ARG A 105 -10.39 -13.79 5.07
N LEU A 106 -10.03 -12.86 4.20
CA LEU A 106 -9.69 -13.19 2.82
C LEU A 106 -8.42 -14.01 2.70
N VAL A 107 -7.42 -13.79 3.56
CA VAL A 107 -6.18 -14.57 3.51
C VAL A 107 -6.47 -16.05 3.79
N ASP A 108 -7.20 -16.31 4.88
CA ASP A 108 -7.56 -17.66 5.31
C ASP A 108 -8.51 -18.35 4.32
N GLU A 109 -9.52 -17.65 3.83
CA GLU A 109 -10.58 -18.23 2.99
C GLU A 109 -10.15 -18.45 1.53
N MET A 110 -9.21 -17.65 1.01
CA MET A 110 -8.85 -17.68 -0.41
C MET A 110 -7.66 -18.57 -0.74
N ASN A 111 -6.94 -19.07 0.27
CA ASN A 111 -5.68 -19.78 0.08
C ASN A 111 -4.72 -18.99 -0.82
N ALA A 112 -4.62 -17.68 -0.56
CA ALA A 112 -3.69 -16.79 -1.26
C ALA A 112 -2.29 -16.96 -0.66
N ASP A 113 -1.28 -16.93 -1.51
CA ASP A 113 0.11 -16.98 -1.09
C ASP A 113 0.61 -15.63 -0.56
N LEU A 114 -0.03 -14.55 -0.98
CA LEU A 114 0.33 -13.19 -0.57
C LEU A 114 -0.88 -12.26 -0.67
N LEU A 115 -0.97 -11.35 0.30
CA LEU A 115 -1.90 -10.24 0.26
C LEU A 115 -1.14 -8.91 0.25
N LEU A 116 -1.42 -8.07 -0.74
CA LEU A 116 -0.89 -6.72 -0.88
C LEU A 116 -1.98 -5.70 -0.51
N VAL A 117 -1.64 -4.72 0.33
CA VAL A 117 -2.58 -3.72 0.81
C VAL A 117 -1.98 -2.32 0.66
N GLU A 118 -2.67 -1.43 -0.04
CA GLU A 118 -2.37 0.00 0.03
C GLU A 118 -3.10 0.63 1.22
N ALA A 119 -2.35 1.08 2.21
CA ALA A 119 -2.89 1.46 3.52
C ALA A 119 -3.13 2.96 3.71
N ASP A 120 -2.77 3.80 2.73
CA ASP A 120 -3.03 5.25 2.79
C ASP A 120 -3.01 5.97 1.44
N GLY A 121 -3.60 7.17 1.40
CA GLY A 121 -3.55 8.06 0.25
C GLY A 121 -2.48 9.15 0.40
N SER A 122 -1.90 9.62 -0.72
CA SER A 122 -0.98 10.77 -0.73
C SER A 122 -1.37 11.87 -1.73
N ARG A 123 -2.52 11.75 -2.41
CA ARG A 123 -2.90 12.60 -3.56
C ARG A 123 -1.88 12.61 -4.70
N ARG A 124 -1.11 11.52 -4.85
CA ARG A 124 0.00 11.37 -5.81
C ARG A 124 1.19 12.30 -5.54
N LEU A 125 1.26 12.89 -4.34
CA LEU A 125 2.49 13.55 -3.90
C LEU A 125 3.55 12.50 -3.57
N PRO A 126 4.85 12.85 -3.74
CA PRO A 126 5.96 11.92 -3.54
C PRO A 126 6.32 11.67 -2.07
N LEU A 127 5.99 12.61 -1.17
CA LEU A 127 6.25 12.47 0.26
C LEU A 127 4.98 12.78 1.06
N LYS A 128 4.87 12.24 2.28
CA LYS A 128 3.75 12.56 3.18
C LYS A 128 4.10 12.47 4.66
N ALA A 129 3.33 13.18 5.47
CA ALA A 129 3.04 12.77 6.83
C ALA A 129 1.60 12.22 6.90
N PRO A 130 1.36 11.10 7.60
CA PRO A 130 0.00 10.60 7.78
C PRO A 130 -0.83 11.54 8.65
N ARG A 131 -2.15 11.60 8.40
CA ARG A 131 -3.11 12.25 9.29
C ARG A 131 -3.42 11.39 10.52
N LEU A 132 -4.23 11.91 11.45
CA LEU A 132 -4.63 11.17 12.65
C LEU A 132 -5.25 9.79 12.34
N HIS A 133 -6.09 9.72 11.30
CA HIS A 133 -6.79 8.50 10.88
C HIS A 133 -6.04 7.66 9.82
N GLU A 134 -4.82 8.06 9.47
CA GLU A 134 -3.97 7.32 8.52
C GLU A 134 -2.70 6.85 9.22
N PRO A 135 -2.03 5.79 8.75
CA PRO A 135 -2.51 4.84 7.75
C PRO A 135 -3.58 3.90 8.33
N VAL A 136 -4.36 3.25 7.47
CA VAL A 136 -5.32 2.21 7.88
C VAL A 136 -4.68 0.85 7.63
N ILE A 137 -3.75 0.45 8.50
CA ILE A 137 -3.00 -0.82 8.37
C ILE A 137 -3.84 -1.99 8.93
N PRO A 138 -4.04 -3.09 8.18
CA PRO A 138 -4.66 -4.30 8.73
C PRO A 138 -3.83 -4.89 9.88
N GLN A 139 -4.49 -5.37 10.95
CA GLN A 139 -3.78 -5.94 12.11
C GLN A 139 -2.92 -7.16 11.77
N ASP A 140 -3.32 -7.95 10.78
CA ASP A 140 -2.58 -9.16 10.36
C ASP A 140 -1.39 -8.85 9.44
N THR A 141 -1.06 -7.57 9.23
CA THR A 141 0.13 -7.18 8.46
C THR A 141 1.36 -7.85 9.06
N THR A 142 2.09 -8.60 8.23
CA THR A 142 3.35 -9.26 8.59
C THR A 142 4.57 -8.47 8.11
N LEU A 143 4.39 -7.66 7.06
CA LEU A 143 5.42 -6.79 6.50
C LEU A 143 4.83 -5.39 6.21
N LEU A 144 5.41 -4.36 6.83
CA LEU A 144 5.15 -2.97 6.48
C LEU A 144 6.24 -2.46 5.52
N VAL A 145 5.81 -1.83 4.43
CA VAL A 145 6.69 -1.21 3.42
C VAL A 145 6.38 0.28 3.34
N PRO A 146 7.11 1.12 4.11
CA PRO A 146 7.04 2.57 3.97
C PRO A 146 7.62 3.00 2.63
N VAL A 147 6.88 3.81 1.86
CA VAL A 147 7.31 4.31 0.56
C VAL A 147 7.46 5.82 0.60
N ALA A 148 8.55 6.31 0.01
CA ALA A 148 8.75 7.71 -0.32
C ALA A 148 9.32 7.83 -1.73
N GLY A 149 8.77 8.74 -2.51
CA GLY A 149 9.22 9.05 -3.86
C GLY A 149 10.53 9.82 -3.84
N LEU A 150 11.54 9.32 -4.56
CA LEU A 150 12.84 10.00 -4.70
C LEU A 150 12.72 11.30 -5.52
N ASP A 151 11.64 11.47 -6.28
CA ASP A 151 11.26 12.70 -6.96
C ASP A 151 10.89 13.84 -6.00
N ALA A 152 10.76 13.59 -4.69
CA ALA A 152 10.72 14.64 -3.68
C ALA A 152 12.09 15.33 -3.47
N LEU A 153 13.21 14.67 -3.78
CA LEU A 153 14.53 15.23 -3.50
C LEU A 153 14.81 16.46 -4.35
N GLY A 154 15.29 17.53 -3.70
CA GLY A 154 15.53 18.81 -4.36
C GLY A 154 14.25 19.63 -4.61
N MET A 155 13.06 19.06 -4.39
CA MET A 155 11.79 19.78 -4.49
C MET A 155 11.50 20.55 -3.20
N PRO A 156 10.70 21.62 -3.24
CA PRO A 156 10.36 22.43 -2.06
C PRO A 156 9.66 21.61 -0.98
N PHE A 157 10.09 21.77 0.28
CA PHE A 157 9.39 21.24 1.45
C PHE A 157 8.15 22.07 1.77
N ASP A 158 7.05 21.80 1.07
CA ASP A 158 5.73 22.45 1.23
C ASP A 158 4.59 21.52 0.75
N GLU A 159 3.35 22.00 0.76
CA GLU A 159 2.15 21.24 0.40
C GLU A 159 2.09 20.82 -1.09
N THR A 160 2.94 21.39 -1.94
CA THR A 160 3.01 21.02 -3.37
C THR A 160 3.81 19.75 -3.60
N THR A 161 4.68 19.38 -2.66
CA THR A 161 5.55 18.19 -2.73
C THR A 161 5.24 17.19 -1.62
N VAL A 162 4.80 17.67 -0.45
CA VAL A 162 4.58 16.86 0.73
C VAL A 162 3.11 16.91 1.11
N TYR A 163 2.46 15.76 1.16
CA TYR A 163 1.11 15.68 1.69
C TYR A 163 1.15 15.87 3.21
N ASN A 164 0.40 16.88 3.71
CA ASN A 164 0.30 17.18 5.14
C ASN A 164 1.69 17.43 5.77
N PRO A 165 2.42 18.49 5.33
CA PRO A 165 3.80 18.74 5.76
C PRO A 165 3.94 19.17 7.23
N GLU A 166 2.88 19.69 7.84
CA GLU A 166 2.91 20.35 9.15
C GLU A 166 3.47 19.45 10.26
N PRO A 167 3.08 18.16 10.39
CA PRO A 167 3.66 17.29 11.41
C PRO A 167 5.17 17.03 11.23
N ILE A 168 5.67 17.03 9.99
CA ILE A 168 7.10 16.90 9.71
C ILE A 168 7.82 18.18 10.15
N PHE A 169 7.25 19.35 9.83
CA PHE A 169 7.77 20.65 10.25
C PHE A 169 7.81 20.78 11.77
N GLU A 170 6.72 20.47 12.46
CA GLU A 170 6.65 20.54 13.92
C GLU A 170 7.65 19.61 14.61
N ARG A 171 7.88 18.43 14.03
CA ARG A 171 8.77 17.43 14.61
C ARG A 171 10.26 17.73 14.40
N TYR A 172 10.63 18.25 13.23
CA TYR A 172 12.04 18.38 12.84
C TYR A 172 12.51 19.80 12.55
N GLY A 173 11.58 20.76 12.42
CA GLY A 173 11.91 22.15 12.09
C GLY A 173 12.53 22.33 10.70
N PHE A 174 12.28 21.42 9.76
CA PHE A 174 12.80 21.55 8.40
C PHE A 174 12.28 22.84 7.77
N PRO A 175 13.14 23.72 7.23
CA PRO A 175 12.70 25.00 6.71
C PRO A 175 11.70 24.84 5.54
N LEU A 176 10.52 25.45 5.66
CA LEU A 176 9.49 25.43 4.61
C LEU A 176 10.02 26.04 3.30
N GLY A 177 9.61 25.44 2.19
CA GLY A 177 10.00 25.83 0.83
C GLY A 177 11.45 25.52 0.46
N GLN A 178 12.28 25.04 1.39
CA GLN A 178 13.65 24.64 1.07
C GLN A 178 13.69 23.27 0.37
N PRO A 179 14.69 23.02 -0.49
CA PRO A 179 14.85 21.74 -1.16
C PRO A 179 14.97 20.58 -0.17
N ILE A 180 14.12 19.55 -0.32
CA ILE A 180 14.16 18.35 0.52
C ILE A 180 15.50 17.63 0.32
N GLN A 181 16.19 17.39 1.43
CA GLN A 181 17.49 16.73 1.45
C GLN A 181 17.34 15.21 1.62
N PRO A 182 18.29 14.39 1.12
CA PRO A 182 18.29 12.94 1.32
C PRO A 182 18.19 12.54 2.81
N ALA A 183 18.86 13.28 3.69
CA ALA A 183 18.81 13.03 5.13
C ALA A 183 17.41 13.23 5.73
N TRP A 184 16.66 14.23 5.24
CA TRP A 184 15.29 14.50 5.71
C TRP A 184 14.36 13.38 5.31
N LEU A 185 14.43 12.93 4.05
CA LEU A 185 13.64 11.81 3.56
C LEU A 185 13.93 10.53 4.35
N ALA A 186 15.21 10.21 4.57
CA ALA A 186 15.60 9.06 5.39
C ALA A 186 15.15 9.17 6.86
N GLN A 187 15.08 10.39 7.40
CA GLN A 187 14.61 10.63 8.76
C GLN A 187 13.09 10.49 8.86
N ILE A 188 12.34 11.00 7.88
CA ILE A 188 10.88 10.91 7.81
C ILE A 188 10.41 9.45 7.68
N VAL A 189 11.01 8.70 6.76
CA VAL A 189 10.62 7.30 6.47
C VAL A 189 10.82 6.37 7.67
N ARG A 190 11.84 6.63 8.50
CA ARG A 190 12.16 5.80 9.68
C ARG A 190 11.50 6.27 10.97
N ASP A 191 10.73 7.35 10.92
CA ASP A 191 10.13 7.91 12.13
C ASP A 191 8.90 7.13 12.59
N GLU A 192 8.87 6.77 13.86
CA GLU A 192 7.80 5.98 14.50
C GLU A 192 6.41 6.65 14.47
N GLN A 193 6.34 7.97 14.35
CA GLN A 193 5.09 8.72 14.33
C GLN A 193 4.73 9.23 12.93
N ILE A 194 5.61 9.05 11.95
CA ILE A 194 5.41 9.50 10.57
C ILE A 194 5.52 8.31 9.60
N GLY A 195 6.73 7.87 9.24
CA GLY A 195 6.92 6.80 8.25
C GLY A 195 6.49 5.42 8.74
N LEU A 196 6.63 5.15 10.03
CA LEU A 196 6.31 3.87 10.68
C LEU A 196 5.08 3.95 11.58
N LYS A 197 4.25 4.99 11.42
CA LYS A 197 3.05 5.20 12.23
C LYS A 197 2.12 3.98 12.14
N ASP A 198 1.61 3.55 13.29
CA ASP A 198 0.67 2.43 13.45
C ASP A 198 1.23 1.06 13.02
N LEU A 199 2.56 0.90 12.98
CA LEU A 199 3.24 -0.38 12.75
C LEU A 199 2.74 -1.45 13.73
N PRO A 200 2.17 -2.57 13.24
CA PRO A 200 1.79 -3.69 14.11
C PRO A 200 3.02 -4.33 14.76
N SER A 201 2.91 -4.72 16.03
CA SER A 201 4.03 -5.28 16.80
C SER A 201 4.55 -6.62 16.25
N SER A 202 3.72 -7.34 15.51
CA SER A 202 4.07 -8.59 14.81
C SER A 202 4.72 -8.35 13.44
N ALA A 203 4.67 -7.13 12.91
CA ALA A 203 5.14 -6.82 11.56
C ALA A 203 6.63 -6.50 11.56
N ARG A 204 7.34 -7.01 10.55
CA ARG A 204 8.68 -6.54 10.20
C ARG A 204 8.59 -5.31 9.29
N VAL A 205 9.64 -4.50 9.29
CA VAL A 205 9.81 -3.32 8.41
C VAL A 205 11.07 -3.52 7.57
N VAL A 206 11.06 -2.97 6.36
CA VAL A 206 12.19 -2.92 5.42
C VAL A 206 12.67 -1.49 5.17
#